data_AF-A0A2V7KKZ7-F1
#
_entry.id   AF-A0A2V7KKZ7-F1
#
_cell.length_a   1.000
_cell.length_b   1.000
_cell.length_c   1.000
_cell.angle_alpha   90.00
_cell.angle_beta   90.00
_cell.angle_gamma   90.00
#
_symmetry.space_group_name_H-M   'P 1'
#
loop_
_entity.id
_entity.type
_entity.pdbx_description
1 polymer ?
#
loop_
_entity_poly.entity_id
_entity_poly.type
_entity_poly.pdbx_seq_one_letter_code
_entity_poly.pdbx_strand_id
1 'polypeptide(L)'
;MLQARVLDLSPVVLADAGPLPPSGGAEDASLLNASVPGLLTAEVLHASTVGQGNASRSEASVAELSLTVAGNTISAGLLQARAAAVCGDGGATATGSSDIAALSVNGQTVTVSGEPNQRVPLLVGEVIINEQTSNGAGDITVNALHIKVPGAADVIVSSAH
;
A
#
# COMPACT_ATOMS: atom_id res chain seq x y z
N MET A 1 -5.75 -0.77 1.60
CA MET A 1 -5.81 -2.24 1.42
C MET A 1 -4.43 -2.91 1.45
N LEU A 2 -4.39 -4.24 1.64
CA LEU A 2 -3.29 -5.13 1.28
C LEU A 2 -3.76 -6.08 0.19
N GLN A 3 -3.00 -6.19 -0.91
CA GLN A 3 -3.31 -7.07 -2.04
C GLN A 3 -2.09 -7.89 -2.45
N ALA A 4 -2.29 -9.17 -2.75
CA ALA A 4 -1.24 -10.03 -3.28
C ALA A 4 -1.74 -10.92 -4.41
N ARG A 5 -0.97 -10.96 -5.49
CA ARG A 5 -1.10 -11.90 -6.61
C ARG A 5 0.21 -12.68 -6.70
N VAL A 6 0.13 -13.98 -6.47
CA VAL A 6 1.29 -14.88 -6.48
C VAL A 6 0.95 -16.05 -7.36
N LEU A 7 1.91 -16.49 -8.17
CA LEU A 7 1.77 -17.67 -9.01
C LEU A 7 1.29 -18.86 -8.15
N ASP A 8 0.32 -19.60 -8.68
CA ASP A 8 -0.29 -20.77 -8.04
C ASP A 8 -1.10 -20.49 -6.75
N LEU A 9 -1.37 -19.22 -6.41
CA LEU A 9 -2.30 -18.83 -5.35
C LEU A 9 -3.51 -18.08 -5.89
N SER A 10 -4.65 -18.24 -5.20
CA SER A 10 -5.80 -17.35 -5.45
C SER A 10 -5.46 -15.92 -5.01
N PRO A 11 -5.93 -14.88 -5.72
CA PRO A 11 -5.69 -13.50 -5.32
C PRO A 11 -6.13 -13.24 -3.89
N VAL A 12 -5.28 -12.56 -3.13
CA VAL A 12 -5.53 -12.17 -1.75
C VAL A 12 -5.81 -10.67 -1.71
N VAL A 13 -6.91 -10.28 -1.06
CA VAL A 13 -7.22 -8.88 -0.73
C VAL A 13 -7.69 -8.83 0.71
N LEU A 14 -7.08 -7.96 1.51
CA LEU A 14 -7.32 -7.83 2.94
C LEU A 14 -7.47 -6.35 3.32
N ALA A 15 -8.35 -6.08 4.30
CA ALA A 15 -8.62 -4.76 4.86
C ALA A 15 -8.75 -3.68 3.76
N ASP A 16 -9.71 -3.88 2.86
CA ASP A 16 -10.02 -2.93 1.79
C ASP A 16 -11.30 -2.17 2.15
N ALA A 17 -11.18 -0.84 2.30
CA ALA A 17 -12.31 0.04 2.53
C ALA A 17 -13.21 0.17 1.29
N GLY A 18 -12.67 -0.12 0.09
CA GLY A 18 -13.40 0.00 -1.16
C GLY A 18 -13.65 1.45 -1.59
N PRO A 19 -14.30 1.62 -2.76
CA PRO A 19 -14.60 2.94 -3.32
C PRO A 19 -15.81 3.58 -2.66
N LEU A 20 -15.84 4.91 -2.64
CA LEU A 20 -17.00 5.68 -2.20
C LEU A 20 -17.99 5.95 -3.33
N PRO A 21 -19.29 6.11 -3.03
CA PRO A 21 -20.26 6.66 -3.96
C PRO A 21 -19.89 8.10 -4.40
N PRO A 22 -20.39 8.59 -5.55
CA PRO A 22 -20.14 9.96 -6.00
C PRO A 22 -20.62 11.06 -5.05
N SER A 23 -21.57 10.75 -4.15
CA SER A 23 -22.04 11.66 -3.12
C SER A 23 -21.05 11.84 -1.95
N GLY A 24 -19.94 11.11 -1.94
CA GLY A 24 -19.05 10.97 -0.80
C GLY A 24 -19.56 9.93 0.20
N GLY A 25 -19.00 9.96 1.40
CA GLY A 25 -19.24 8.98 2.45
C GLY A 25 -17.98 8.65 3.24
N ALA A 26 -18.06 7.63 4.07
CA ALA A 26 -16.92 7.05 4.77
C ALA A 26 -17.08 5.53 4.77
N GLU A 27 -16.03 4.82 4.40
CA GLU A 27 -15.93 3.37 4.45
C GLU A 27 -14.62 2.99 5.13
N ASP A 28 -14.62 1.90 5.88
CA ASP A 28 -13.42 1.38 6.54
C ASP A 28 -13.43 -0.14 6.60
N ALA A 29 -12.24 -0.72 6.69
CA ALA A 29 -12.05 -2.15 6.90
C ALA A 29 -10.84 -2.38 7.79
N SER A 30 -11.01 -3.21 8.82
CA SER A 30 -9.96 -3.52 9.77
C SER A 30 -9.83 -5.02 10.01
N LEU A 31 -8.61 -5.49 10.19
CA LEU A 31 -8.30 -6.88 10.51
C LEU A 31 -7.15 -6.93 11.51
N LEU A 32 -7.38 -7.53 12.68
CA LEU A 32 -6.36 -7.57 13.74
C LEU A 32 -5.16 -8.43 13.36
N ASN A 33 -5.40 -9.58 12.72
CA ASN A 33 -4.35 -10.49 12.31
C ASN A 33 -4.70 -11.07 10.93
N ALA A 34 -3.71 -11.11 10.05
CA ALA A 34 -3.76 -11.77 8.78
C ALA A 34 -2.69 -12.86 8.73
N SER A 35 -3.05 -14.04 8.21
CA SER A 35 -2.09 -15.09 7.91
C SER A 35 -2.51 -15.79 6.62
N VAL A 36 -1.61 -15.80 5.65
CA VAL A 36 -1.71 -16.58 4.43
C VAL A 36 -0.54 -17.57 4.44
N PRO A 37 -0.80 -18.87 4.66
CA PRO A 37 0.25 -19.88 4.77
C PRO A 37 1.24 -19.83 3.60
N GLY A 38 2.53 -19.74 3.94
CA GLY A 38 3.61 -19.70 2.95
C GLY A 38 3.80 -18.36 2.22
N LEU A 39 2.97 -17.36 2.51
CA LEU A 39 3.04 -16.03 1.88
C LEU A 39 3.29 -14.93 2.90
N LEU A 40 2.36 -14.71 3.84
CA LEU A 40 2.48 -13.56 4.74
C LEU A 40 1.84 -13.78 6.12
N THR A 41 2.33 -13.01 7.08
CA THR A 41 1.64 -12.65 8.31
C THR A 41 1.65 -11.13 8.45
N ALA A 42 0.59 -10.57 9.02
CA ALA A 42 0.51 -9.14 9.32
C ALA A 42 -0.45 -8.90 10.49
N GLU A 43 -0.27 -7.78 11.19
CA GLU A 43 -1.11 -7.38 12.31
C GLU A 43 -1.70 -5.98 12.08
N VAL A 44 -2.82 -5.70 12.74
CA VAL A 44 -3.46 -4.37 12.80
C VAL A 44 -3.58 -3.75 11.40
N LEU A 45 -4.17 -4.50 10.47
CA LEU A 45 -4.47 -3.96 9.14
C LEU A 45 -5.66 -3.03 9.27
N HIS A 46 -5.54 -1.84 8.71
CA HIS A 46 -6.63 -0.87 8.64
C HIS A 46 -6.63 -0.19 7.28
N ALA A 47 -7.81 0.08 6.74
CA ALA A 47 -7.99 1.00 5.64
C ALA A 47 -9.23 1.84 5.88
N SER A 48 -9.19 3.10 5.44
CA SER A 48 -10.34 3.99 5.43
C SER A 48 -10.32 4.86 4.19
N THR A 49 -11.52 5.21 3.71
CA THR A 49 -11.72 6.17 2.64
C THR A 49 -12.85 7.10 3.05
N VAL A 50 -12.61 8.40 3.02
CA VAL A 50 -13.58 9.44 3.39
C VAL A 50 -13.65 10.48 2.30
N GLY A 51 -14.86 10.83 1.89
CA GLY A 51 -15.13 11.84 0.87
C GLY A 51 -16.23 12.77 1.35
N GLN A 52 -15.98 14.07 1.34
CA GLN A 52 -16.94 15.07 1.76
C GLN A 52 -16.73 16.40 1.02
N GLY A 53 -17.81 16.93 0.45
CA GLY A 53 -17.79 18.22 -0.22
C GLY A 53 -16.84 18.20 -1.42
N ASN A 54 -15.76 18.97 -1.33
CA ASN A 54 -14.75 19.09 -2.37
C ASN A 54 -13.45 18.34 -2.05
N ALA A 55 -13.43 17.47 -1.04
CA ALA A 55 -12.23 16.77 -0.62
C ALA A 55 -12.46 15.26 -0.41
N SER A 56 -11.41 14.47 -0.67
CA SER A 56 -11.32 13.07 -0.29
C SER A 56 -10.00 12.77 0.41
N ARG A 57 -10.00 11.74 1.23
CA ARG A 57 -8.83 11.19 1.94
C ARG A 57 -8.95 9.68 1.99
N SER A 58 -7.86 8.99 1.72
CA SER A 58 -7.74 7.55 1.94
C SER A 58 -6.47 7.26 2.73
N GLU A 59 -6.56 6.29 3.62
CA GLU A 59 -5.46 5.81 4.43
C GLU A 59 -5.47 4.28 4.46
N ALA A 60 -4.30 3.67 4.42
CA ALA A 60 -4.14 2.26 4.71
C ALA A 60 -2.90 2.05 5.56
N SER A 61 -3.01 1.21 6.59
CA SER A 61 -1.92 0.86 7.48
C SER A 61 -1.85 -0.64 7.77
N VAL A 62 -0.64 -1.13 8.00
CA VAL A 62 -0.32 -2.49 8.39
C VAL A 62 0.82 -2.45 9.40
N ALA A 63 0.68 -3.17 10.50
CA ALA A 63 1.74 -3.39 11.49
C ALA A 63 2.33 -4.79 11.34
N GLU A 64 3.59 -4.94 11.78
CA GLU A 64 4.27 -6.24 11.89
C GLU A 64 4.11 -7.15 10.66
N LEU A 65 4.42 -6.60 9.48
CA LEU A 65 4.43 -7.36 8.24
C LEU A 65 5.61 -8.33 8.24
N SER A 66 5.33 -9.59 7.90
CA SER A 66 6.31 -10.56 7.42
C SER A 66 5.80 -11.17 6.12
N LEU A 67 6.52 -10.95 5.03
CA LEU A 67 6.17 -11.41 3.68
C LEU A 67 7.32 -12.28 3.15
N THR A 68 7.00 -13.46 2.66
CA THR A 68 7.92 -14.32 1.91
C THR A 68 7.36 -14.54 0.52
N VAL A 69 8.09 -14.10 -0.50
CA VAL A 69 7.63 -14.20 -1.88
C VAL A 69 8.80 -14.40 -2.83
N ALA A 70 8.69 -15.44 -3.68
CA ALA A 70 9.70 -15.81 -4.66
C ALA A 70 11.15 -15.86 -4.10
N GLY A 71 11.31 -16.44 -2.91
CA GLY A 71 12.61 -16.58 -2.24
C GLY A 71 13.13 -15.31 -1.55
N ASN A 72 12.37 -14.21 -1.58
CA ASN A 72 12.71 -12.98 -0.84
C ASN A 72 11.88 -12.90 0.43
N THR A 73 12.49 -12.36 1.49
CA THR A 73 11.81 -12.04 2.75
C THR A 73 11.76 -10.53 2.93
N ILE A 74 10.60 -9.99 3.21
CA ILE A 74 10.36 -8.55 3.42
C ILE A 74 9.61 -8.41 4.74
N SER A 75 10.12 -7.57 5.64
CA SER A 75 9.44 -7.26 6.90
C SER A 75 9.41 -5.78 7.18
N ALA A 76 8.37 -5.32 7.86
CA ALA A 76 8.23 -3.94 8.31
C ALA A 76 7.43 -3.88 9.60
N GLY A 77 7.82 -3.03 10.56
CA GLY A 77 7.07 -2.83 11.80
C GLY A 77 5.83 -1.98 11.60
N LEU A 78 5.89 -1.02 10.65
CA LEU A 78 4.75 -0.20 10.24
C LEU A 78 4.86 0.15 8.76
N LEU A 79 3.73 0.05 8.06
CA LEU A 79 3.53 0.52 6.70
C LEU A 79 2.25 1.34 6.66
N GLN A 80 2.34 2.59 6.26
CA GLN A 80 1.19 3.47 6.16
C GLN A 80 1.26 4.27 4.88
N ALA A 81 0.15 4.34 4.15
CA ALA A 81 -0.01 5.19 2.98
C ALA A 81 -1.20 6.11 3.17
N ARG A 82 -1.07 7.34 2.66
CA ARG A 82 -2.14 8.33 2.62
C ARG A 82 -2.23 8.95 1.24
N ALA A 83 -3.45 9.08 0.76
CA ALA A 83 -3.82 9.84 -0.42
C ALA A 83 -4.87 10.88 -0.04
N ALA A 84 -4.80 12.06 -0.64
CA ALA A 84 -5.82 13.09 -0.48
C ALA A 84 -6.01 13.84 -1.79
N ALA A 85 -7.25 14.15 -2.13
CA ALA A 85 -7.59 14.98 -3.26
C ALA A 85 -8.51 16.13 -2.84
N VAL A 86 -8.36 17.29 -3.48
CA VAL A 86 -9.18 18.47 -3.25
C VAL A 86 -9.50 19.15 -4.58
N CYS A 87 -10.77 19.49 -4.79
CA CYS A 87 -11.25 20.31 -5.89
C CYS A 87 -11.40 21.76 -5.43
N GLY A 88 -10.65 22.68 -6.05
CA GLY A 88 -10.78 24.11 -5.82
C GLY A 88 -11.03 24.88 -7.11
N ASP A 89 -11.07 26.21 -7.02
CA ASP A 89 -11.26 27.10 -8.17
C ASP A 89 -10.18 26.94 -9.24
N GLY A 90 -8.99 26.48 -8.85
CA GLY A 90 -7.87 26.17 -9.74
C GLY A 90 -7.89 24.75 -10.35
N GLY A 91 -8.95 23.99 -10.12
CA GLY A 91 -9.08 22.59 -10.54
C GLY A 91 -8.80 21.59 -9.42
N ALA A 92 -8.72 20.31 -9.78
CA ALA A 92 -8.47 19.24 -8.85
C ALA A 92 -6.96 19.09 -8.56
N THR A 93 -6.61 18.83 -7.31
CA THR A 93 -5.24 18.57 -6.87
C THR A 93 -5.22 17.31 -6.01
N ALA A 94 -4.11 16.59 -6.02
CA ALA A 94 -3.93 15.41 -5.18
C ALA A 94 -2.53 15.38 -4.57
N THR A 95 -2.42 14.80 -3.38
CA THR A 95 -1.17 14.67 -2.62
C THR A 95 -1.10 13.30 -1.98
N GLY A 96 0.12 12.76 -1.88
CA GLY A 96 0.37 11.42 -1.39
C GLY A 96 1.59 11.34 -0.50
N SER A 97 1.58 10.43 0.47
CA SER A 97 2.70 10.20 1.37
C SER A 97 2.65 8.80 1.96
N SER A 98 3.81 8.29 2.39
CA SER A 98 3.90 7.04 3.15
C SER A 98 4.81 7.17 4.37
N ASP A 99 4.43 6.54 5.48
CA ASP A 99 5.28 6.37 6.66
C ASP A 99 5.64 4.90 6.81
N ILE A 100 6.95 4.61 6.90
CA ILE A 100 7.46 3.23 6.91
C ILE A 100 8.52 3.10 8.00
N ALA A 101 8.34 2.13 8.89
CA ALA A 101 9.25 1.86 10.00
C ALA A 101 9.79 0.43 9.96
N ALA A 102 11.06 0.29 10.36
CA ALA A 102 11.75 -0.99 10.49
C ALA A 102 11.68 -1.88 9.23
N LEU A 103 11.78 -1.27 8.04
CA LEU A 103 11.81 -2.01 6.78
C LEU A 103 13.11 -2.81 6.66
N SER A 104 12.98 -4.10 6.38
CA SER A 104 14.09 -5.00 6.09
C SER A 104 13.76 -5.87 4.88
N VAL A 105 14.77 -6.11 4.05
CA VAL A 105 14.70 -6.97 2.88
C VAL A 105 15.84 -7.98 2.97
N ASN A 106 15.51 -9.27 2.97
CA ASN A 106 16.46 -10.37 3.09
C ASN A 106 17.40 -10.23 4.30
N GLY A 107 16.85 -9.77 5.43
CA GLY A 107 17.58 -9.56 6.68
C GLY A 107 18.42 -8.29 6.73
N GLN A 108 18.40 -7.46 5.68
CA GLN A 108 19.11 -6.19 5.63
C GLN A 108 18.14 -5.02 5.82
N THR A 109 18.42 -4.16 6.80
CA THR A 109 17.67 -2.93 7.00
C THR A 109 17.76 -2.03 5.77
N VAL A 110 16.62 -1.50 5.34
CA VAL A 110 16.52 -0.54 4.24
C VAL A 110 16.31 0.86 4.81
N THR A 111 17.16 1.80 4.40
CA THR A 111 16.93 3.22 4.68
C THR A 111 15.82 3.76 3.79
N VAL A 112 14.72 4.23 4.40
CA VAL A 112 13.62 4.88 3.69
C VAL A 112 13.95 6.37 3.55
N SER A 113 14.03 6.88 2.32
CA SER A 113 14.38 8.28 2.05
C SER A 113 13.20 9.23 2.26
N GLY A 114 11.97 8.73 2.17
CA GLY A 114 10.75 9.53 2.13
C GLY A 114 10.39 10.05 0.73
N GLU A 115 11.33 9.97 -0.23
CA GLU A 115 11.06 10.36 -1.62
C GLU A 115 10.08 9.37 -2.29
N PRO A 116 9.19 9.85 -3.18
CA PRO A 116 8.34 8.98 -3.96
C PRO A 116 9.13 8.00 -4.83
N ASN A 117 8.61 6.78 -4.96
CA ASN A 117 9.09 5.74 -5.87
C ASN A 117 10.56 5.32 -5.63
N GLN A 118 11.00 5.26 -4.37
CA GLN A 118 12.32 4.72 -4.03
C GLN A 118 12.37 3.21 -4.37
N ARG A 119 13.40 2.77 -5.09
CA ARG A 119 13.52 1.37 -5.56
C ARG A 119 14.62 0.63 -4.81
N VAL A 120 14.31 -0.59 -4.37
CA VAL A 120 15.25 -1.53 -3.76
C VAL A 120 15.31 -2.79 -4.62
N PRO A 121 16.46 -3.09 -5.24
CA PRO A 121 16.58 -4.25 -6.11
C PRO A 121 16.52 -5.56 -5.31
N LEU A 122 15.86 -6.56 -5.89
CA LEU A 122 15.89 -7.97 -5.46
C LEU A 122 16.66 -8.79 -6.50
N LEU A 123 17.03 -10.03 -6.16
CA LEU A 123 17.71 -10.92 -7.10
C LEU A 123 16.89 -11.17 -8.39
N VAL A 124 15.56 -11.22 -8.25
CA VAL A 124 14.61 -11.51 -9.35
C VAL A 124 13.44 -10.52 -9.39
N GLY A 125 13.65 -9.28 -9.00
CA GLY A 125 12.57 -8.29 -8.94
C GLY A 125 12.98 -7.02 -8.23
N GLU A 126 12.01 -6.34 -7.64
CA GLU A 126 12.23 -5.12 -6.88
C GLU A 126 11.15 -4.90 -5.81
N VAL A 127 11.51 -4.09 -4.82
CA VAL A 127 10.56 -3.44 -3.91
C VAL A 127 10.55 -1.95 -4.25
N ILE A 128 9.37 -1.40 -4.49
CA ILE A 128 9.15 0.04 -4.66
C ILE A 128 8.52 0.55 -3.38
N ILE A 129 9.19 1.52 -2.76
CA ILE A 129 8.83 2.17 -1.51
C ILE A 129 8.18 3.52 -1.86
N ASN A 130 7.09 3.85 -1.16
CA ASN A 130 6.34 5.09 -1.40
C ASN A 130 5.98 5.21 -2.89
N GLU A 131 5.45 4.14 -3.50
CA GLU A 131 5.08 4.18 -4.91
C GLU A 131 3.90 5.13 -5.07
N GLN A 132 4.09 6.19 -5.85
CA GLN A 132 3.06 7.18 -6.14
C GLN A 132 2.81 7.23 -7.63
N THR A 133 1.57 6.98 -8.03
CA THR A 133 1.12 7.03 -9.42
C THR A 133 -0.09 7.94 -9.55
N SER A 134 -0.25 8.58 -10.71
CA SER A 134 -1.36 9.50 -10.98
C SER A 134 -1.76 9.41 -12.45
N ASN A 135 -3.06 9.41 -12.71
CA ASN A 135 -3.64 9.43 -14.04
C ASN A 135 -4.20 10.81 -14.42
N GLY A 136 -4.02 11.83 -13.56
CA GLY A 136 -4.50 13.17 -13.82
C GLY A 136 -4.64 14.03 -12.57
N ALA A 137 -5.15 15.24 -12.78
CA ALA A 137 -5.47 16.18 -11.72
C ALA A 137 -6.49 15.57 -10.75
N GLY A 138 -6.20 15.58 -9.44
CA GLY A 138 -7.09 15.02 -8.42
C GLY A 138 -7.02 13.50 -8.27
N ASP A 139 -6.13 12.81 -8.99
CA ASP A 139 -5.93 11.36 -8.89
C ASP A 139 -4.53 11.08 -8.34
N ILE A 140 -4.45 10.25 -7.29
CA ILE A 140 -3.19 9.70 -6.80
C ILE A 140 -3.41 8.36 -6.12
N THR A 141 -2.66 7.33 -6.52
CA THR A 141 -2.55 6.09 -5.75
C THR A 141 -1.21 6.07 -5.05
N VAL A 142 -1.23 5.79 -3.75
CA VAL A 142 -0.02 5.64 -2.93
C VAL A 142 0.04 4.24 -2.36
N ASN A 143 1.11 3.53 -2.65
CA ASN A 143 1.43 2.25 -2.04
C ASN A 143 2.65 2.42 -1.13
N ALA A 144 2.53 2.02 0.14
CA ALA A 144 3.69 2.07 1.03
C ALA A 144 4.80 1.13 0.52
N LEU A 145 4.42 -0.11 0.18
CA LEU A 145 5.29 -1.06 -0.53
C LEU A 145 4.59 -1.66 -1.74
N HIS A 146 5.34 -1.80 -2.82
CA HIS A 146 4.97 -2.59 -4.00
C HIS A 146 6.12 -3.52 -4.36
N ILE A 147 5.93 -4.82 -4.16
CA ILE A 147 6.90 -5.87 -4.50
C ILE A 147 6.53 -6.43 -5.87
N LYS A 148 7.45 -6.33 -6.82
CA LYS A 148 7.30 -6.85 -8.18
C LYS A 148 8.34 -7.92 -8.43
N VAL A 149 7.89 -9.14 -8.67
CA VAL A 149 8.72 -10.27 -9.09
C VAL A 149 8.14 -10.81 -10.40
N PRO A 150 8.65 -10.38 -11.57
CA PRO A 150 8.09 -10.74 -12.87
C PRO A 150 7.88 -12.25 -13.03
N GLY A 151 6.66 -12.63 -13.43
CA GLY A 151 6.28 -14.03 -13.64
C GLY A 151 6.01 -14.83 -12.36
N ALA A 152 6.22 -14.25 -11.17
CA ALA A 152 6.04 -14.96 -9.89
C ALA A 152 5.11 -14.24 -8.92
N ALA A 153 5.22 -12.92 -8.76
CA ALA A 153 4.40 -12.18 -7.81
C ALA A 153 4.28 -10.67 -8.08
N ASP A 154 3.15 -10.13 -7.67
CA ASP A 154 2.82 -8.72 -7.59
C ASP A 154 2.08 -8.49 -6.26
N VAL A 155 2.72 -7.79 -5.33
CA VAL A 155 2.21 -7.61 -3.95
C VAL A 155 2.24 -6.13 -3.59
N ILE A 156 1.09 -5.61 -3.18
CA ILE A 156 0.88 -4.24 -2.74
C ILE A 156 0.49 -4.26 -1.26
N VAL A 157 1.21 -3.53 -0.43
CA VAL A 157 0.92 -3.42 1.01
C VAL A 157 0.70 -1.95 1.38
N SER A 158 -0.41 -1.70 2.10
CA SER A 158 -0.89 -0.38 2.46
C SER A 158 -1.07 0.53 1.23
N SER A 159 -2.13 0.26 0.47
CA SER A 159 -2.56 1.09 -0.67
C SER A 159 -3.69 2.05 -0.29
N ALA A 160 -3.54 3.32 -0.66
CA ALA A 160 -4.51 4.41 -0.50
C ALA A 160 -4.74 5.15 -1.83
N HIS A 161 -5.98 5.61 -2.06
CA HIS A 161 -6.41 6.30 -3.29
C HIS A 161 -7.37 7.46 -2.99
#